data_AF-K9J8P3-F1
#
_entry.id   AF-K9J8P3-F1
#
_cell.length_a   1.000
_cell.length_b   1.000
_cell.length_c   1.000
_cell.angle_alpha   90.00
_cell.angle_beta   90.00
_cell.angle_gamma   90.00
#
_symmetry.space_group_name_H-M   'P 1'
#
loop_
_entity.id
_entity.type
_entity.pdbx_description
1 polymer ?
#
loop_
_entity_poly.entity_id
_entity_poly.type
_entity_poly.pdbx_seq_one_letter_code
_entity_poly.pdbx_strand_id
1 'polypeptide(L)'
;GNLRQLETLDIRGTSIVMLPQTIIKLQKLQHLHAGFPTKGNYLCTRHLLHTYGFNQLDACTSLCCGAATPCIMMDKDYGGVVLPGGARKLKSLHTIRGVHVAYGDAVIQEIGRLTGLRKLGVMGINEKNNVKFCSAISNLSRLESLSVQSDKGCLDDITSPPKNLRSLKLEGRLGVLPEWIKKLQNLVKLKLSFTTSSQV
;
A
#
# COMPACT_ATOMS: atom_id res chain seq x y z
N GLY A 1 5.47 15.51 21.51
CA GLY A 1 4.14 15.99 21.92
C GLY A 1 3.20 14.83 22.21
N ASN A 2 2.24 15.00 23.10
CA ASN A 2 1.28 13.96 23.52
C ASN A 2 0.03 13.93 22.63
N LEU A 3 0.18 13.48 21.38
CA LEU A 3 -0.88 13.51 20.35
C LEU A 3 -1.96 12.41 20.51
N ARG A 4 -2.28 11.97 21.74
CA ARG A 4 -3.21 10.84 21.98
C ARG A 4 -4.63 11.07 21.46
N GLN A 5 -5.00 12.32 21.23
CA GLN A 5 -6.31 12.73 20.70
C GLN A 5 -6.31 12.91 19.18
N LEU A 6 -5.18 12.67 18.50
CA LEU A 6 -5.07 12.90 17.06
C LEU A 6 -5.95 11.91 16.28
N GLU A 7 -6.87 12.46 15.49
CA GLU A 7 -7.76 11.68 14.63
C GLU A 7 -7.29 11.63 13.17
N THR A 8 -6.61 12.67 12.72
CA THR A 8 -6.09 12.77 11.35
C THR A 8 -4.59 13.01 11.37
N LEU A 9 -3.85 12.17 10.67
CA LEU A 9 -2.43 12.35 10.38
C LEU A 9 -2.29 12.45 8.86
N ASP A 10 -1.96 13.65 8.39
CA ASP A 10 -1.64 13.90 6.98
C ASP A 10 -0.15 14.18 6.84
N ILE A 11 0.55 13.26 6.20
CA ILE A 11 1.97 13.31 5.89
C ILE A 11 2.20 13.22 4.38
N ARG A 12 1.18 13.52 3.58
CA ARG A 12 1.35 13.63 2.12
C ARG A 12 2.35 14.72 1.81
N GLY A 13 3.17 14.53 0.79
CA GLY A 13 4.18 15.53 0.43
C GLY A 13 5.41 15.54 1.35
N THR A 14 5.55 14.59 2.28
CA THR A 14 6.70 14.51 3.21
C THR A 14 7.60 13.32 2.89
N SER A 15 8.93 13.45 3.01
CA SER A 15 9.89 12.37 2.72
C SER A 15 9.87 11.20 3.70
N ILE A 16 8.79 11.06 4.48
CA ILE A 16 8.57 9.95 5.40
C ILE A 16 8.24 8.73 4.55
N VAL A 17 9.09 7.71 4.63
CA VAL A 17 8.91 6.44 3.93
C VAL A 17 8.43 5.33 4.89
N MET A 18 8.77 5.44 6.17
CA MET A 18 8.35 4.50 7.21
C MET A 18 7.75 5.27 8.37
N LEU A 19 6.60 4.78 8.84
CA LEU A 19 5.97 5.33 10.03
C LEU A 19 6.67 4.78 11.29
N PRO A 20 6.96 5.64 12.28
CA PRO A 20 7.63 5.20 13.50
C PRO A 20 6.71 4.29 14.33
N GLN A 21 7.30 3.37 15.10
CA GLN A 21 6.57 2.46 16.01
C GLN A 21 5.65 3.21 16.99
N THR A 22 5.95 4.47 17.30
CA THR A 22 5.14 5.31 18.18
C THR A 22 3.75 5.62 17.63
N ILE A 23 3.50 5.49 16.31
CA ILE A 23 2.18 5.73 15.72
C ILE A 23 1.11 4.80 16.30
N ILE A 24 1.47 3.58 16.72
CA ILE A 24 0.52 2.62 17.30
C ILE A 24 -0.09 3.12 18.62
N LYS A 25 0.47 4.16 19.23
CA LYS A 25 -0.07 4.81 20.43
C LYS A 25 -1.23 5.77 20.13
N LEU A 26 -1.46 6.10 18.86
CA LEU A 26 -2.53 6.99 18.41
C LEU A 26 -3.87 6.24 18.29
N GLN A 27 -4.42 5.83 19.43
CA GLN A 27 -5.61 4.97 19.48
C GLN A 27 -6.87 5.62 18.89
N LYS A 28 -6.93 6.96 18.87
CA LYS A 28 -8.02 7.72 18.23
C LYS A 28 -7.82 8.02 16.75
N LEU A 29 -6.70 7.57 16.15
CA LEU A 29 -6.41 7.87 14.74
C LEU A 29 -7.44 7.20 13.83
N GLN A 30 -8.12 8.02 13.04
CA GLN A 30 -9.17 7.62 12.10
C GLN A 30 -8.73 7.74 10.64
N HIS A 31 -7.88 8.73 10.34
CA HIS A 31 -7.45 9.06 9.00
C HIS A 31 -5.93 9.15 8.93
N LEU A 32 -5.33 8.25 8.16
CA LEU A 32 -3.92 8.30 7.78
C LEU A 32 -3.83 8.61 6.29
N HIS A 33 -3.38 9.82 5.99
CA HIS A 33 -3.10 10.28 4.63
C HIS A 33 -1.60 10.33 4.45
N ALA A 34 -1.09 9.46 3.58
CA ALA A 34 0.31 9.39 3.30
C ALA A 34 0.57 9.34 1.80
N GLY A 35 1.84 9.55 1.48
CA GLY A 35 2.35 9.40 0.15
C GLY A 35 2.40 10.66 -0.70
N PHE A 36 2.93 10.52 -1.91
CA PHE A 36 3.17 11.62 -2.84
C PHE A 36 2.44 11.42 -4.16
N PRO A 37 2.00 12.51 -4.82
CA PRO A 37 1.68 12.44 -6.23
C PRO A 37 2.94 12.07 -7.01
N THR A 38 2.84 11.01 -7.83
CA THR A 38 3.93 10.48 -8.66
C THR A 38 4.31 11.47 -9.76
N LYS A 39 5.25 12.38 -9.46
CA LYS A 39 6.04 13.12 -10.45
C LYS A 39 7.45 13.37 -9.91
N GLY A 40 8.39 12.52 -10.33
CA GLY A 40 9.82 12.84 -10.38
C GLY A 40 10.63 12.72 -9.09
N ASN A 41 11.82 12.14 -9.28
CA ASN A 41 13.04 12.16 -8.45
C ASN A 41 13.26 11.06 -7.39
N TYR A 42 14.52 10.64 -7.36
CA TYR A 42 15.09 9.47 -6.70
C TYR A 42 15.32 9.69 -5.20
N LEU A 43 15.07 8.67 -4.35
CA LEU A 43 15.51 8.66 -2.96
C LEU A 43 16.31 7.38 -2.66
N CYS A 44 17.60 7.54 -2.35
CA CYS A 44 18.45 6.48 -1.83
C CYS A 44 18.30 6.44 -0.31
N THR A 45 17.82 5.33 0.27
CA THR A 45 17.69 5.20 1.74
C THR A 45 18.60 4.08 2.27
N ARG A 46 19.63 4.48 3.01
CA ARG A 46 20.70 3.61 3.56
C ARG A 46 20.29 2.77 4.79
N HIS A 47 19.06 2.90 5.32
CA HIS A 47 18.77 2.58 6.74
C HIS A 47 17.68 1.52 7.03
N LEU A 48 17.07 0.88 6.03
CA LEU A 48 15.83 0.10 6.28
C LEU A 48 16.06 -1.38 6.65
N LEU A 49 17.23 -1.96 6.35
CA LEU A 49 17.52 -3.38 6.59
C LEU A 49 17.62 -3.74 8.08
N HIS A 50 18.35 -2.94 8.87
CA HIS A 50 18.67 -3.30 10.25
C HIS A 50 17.49 -3.10 11.24
N THR A 51 16.55 -2.21 10.93
CA THR A 51 15.50 -1.82 11.88
C THR A 51 14.20 -2.62 11.71
N TYR A 52 13.95 -3.23 10.54
CA TYR A 52 12.63 -3.77 10.18
C TYR A 52 12.63 -5.23 9.70
N GLY A 53 13.76 -5.93 9.69
CA GLY A 53 13.81 -7.40 9.51
C GLY A 53 13.40 -7.89 8.12
N PHE A 54 13.79 -7.18 7.06
CA PHE A 54 13.57 -7.62 5.68
C PHE A 54 14.64 -8.64 5.26
N ASN A 55 14.22 -9.85 4.87
CA ASN A 55 15.13 -10.98 4.61
C ASN A 55 15.37 -11.29 3.12
N GLN A 56 14.80 -10.54 2.18
CA GLN A 56 15.05 -10.76 0.75
C GLN A 56 14.75 -9.48 -0.03
N LEU A 57 15.80 -8.79 -0.50
CA LEU A 57 15.68 -7.67 -1.42
C LEU A 57 16.88 -7.68 -2.36
N ASP A 58 16.59 -7.48 -3.65
CA ASP A 58 17.60 -7.37 -4.71
C ASP A 58 18.59 -6.26 -4.38
N ALA A 59 19.78 -6.66 -3.91
CA ALA A 59 20.87 -5.75 -3.60
C ALA A 59 21.42 -5.17 -4.92
N CYS A 60 21.38 -3.85 -5.07
CA CYS A 60 21.99 -3.23 -6.23
C CYS A 60 23.52 -3.19 -6.04
N THR A 61 24.27 -3.91 -6.88
CA THR A 61 25.73 -3.82 -7.04
C THR A 61 26.18 -2.55 -7.78
N SER A 62 25.30 -1.55 -7.89
CA SER A 62 25.59 -0.30 -8.60
C SER A 62 26.43 0.66 -7.74
N LEU A 63 27.45 1.23 -8.37
CA LEU A 63 28.48 2.13 -7.85
C LEU A 63 27.97 3.51 -7.39
N CYS A 64 26.67 3.70 -7.15
CA CYS A 64 26.07 5.02 -6.89
C CYS A 64 26.45 5.64 -5.53
N CYS A 65 27.10 4.90 -4.62
CA CYS A 65 27.36 5.38 -3.25
C CYS A 65 28.76 5.09 -2.69
N GLY A 66 29.72 4.63 -3.52
CA GLY A 66 31.13 4.47 -3.12
C GLY A 66 31.41 3.54 -1.92
N ALA A 67 30.44 2.76 -1.44
CA ALA A 67 30.60 1.86 -0.31
C ALA A 67 30.04 0.47 -0.66
N ALA A 68 30.77 -0.57 -0.29
CA ALA A 68 30.46 -1.99 -0.50
C ALA A 68 29.29 -2.53 0.36
N THR A 69 28.40 -1.66 0.83
CA THR A 69 27.26 -2.02 1.68
C THR A 69 25.97 -2.08 0.86
N PRO A 70 25.15 -3.14 1.01
CA PRO A 70 23.86 -3.28 0.32
C PRO A 70 22.96 -2.05 0.59
N CYS A 71 22.64 -1.31 -0.47
CA CYS A 71 21.66 -0.23 -0.43
C CYS A 71 20.31 -0.77 -0.93
N ILE A 72 19.21 -0.37 -0.28
CA ILE A 72 17.88 -0.69 -0.78
C ILE A 72 17.56 0.27 -1.93
N MET A 73 17.33 -0.28 -3.11
CA MET A 73 16.64 0.42 -4.17
C MET A 73 15.15 0.21 -3.94
N MET A 74 14.46 1.26 -3.50
CA MET A 74 13.02 1.29 -3.62
C MET A 74 12.68 1.54 -5.08
N ASP A 75 11.91 0.63 -5.68
CA ASP A 75 11.40 0.84 -7.04
C ASP A 75 10.66 2.19 -7.09
N LYS A 76 11.01 3.02 -8.08
CA LYS A 76 10.87 4.49 -8.06
C LYS A 76 9.44 4.99 -8.25
N ASP A 77 8.48 4.09 -8.29
CA ASP A 77 7.11 4.40 -8.69
C ASP A 77 6.11 4.47 -7.53
N TYR A 78 6.59 4.31 -6.29
CA TYR A 78 5.71 4.15 -5.15
C TYR A 78 5.95 5.20 -4.06
N GLY A 79 5.28 6.34 -4.20
CA GLY A 79 5.23 7.37 -3.17
C GLY A 79 4.36 6.96 -1.99
N GLY A 80 4.58 5.81 -1.36
CA GLY A 80 3.79 5.31 -0.23
C GLY A 80 4.61 5.08 1.04
N VAL A 81 3.94 4.93 2.18
CA VAL A 81 4.58 4.67 3.48
C VAL A 81 4.41 3.23 3.94
N VAL A 82 5.41 2.70 4.62
CA VAL A 82 5.35 1.38 5.26
C VAL A 82 4.76 1.52 6.66
N LEU A 83 3.73 0.72 6.96
CA LEU A 83 3.15 0.64 8.31
C LEU A 83 4.09 -0.13 9.25
N PRO A 84 4.23 0.30 10.52
CA PRO A 84 5.00 -0.46 11.49
C PRO A 84 4.24 -1.70 11.94
N GLY A 85 4.98 -2.71 12.42
CA GLY A 85 4.39 -3.86 13.10
C GLY A 85 3.48 -3.44 14.26
N GLY A 86 2.34 -4.12 14.40
CA GLY A 86 1.34 -3.77 15.41
C GLY A 86 0.37 -2.65 15.02
N ALA A 87 0.42 -2.14 13.78
CA ALA A 87 -0.57 -1.19 13.24
C ALA A 87 -2.02 -1.69 13.37
N ARG A 88 -2.26 -3.02 13.43
CA ARG A 88 -3.56 -3.65 13.75
C ARG A 88 -4.20 -3.18 15.06
N LYS A 89 -3.44 -2.54 15.95
CA LYS A 89 -3.91 -1.92 17.20
C LYS A 89 -4.66 -0.61 16.97
N LEU A 90 -4.54 0.01 15.79
CA LEU A 90 -5.26 1.23 15.43
C LEU A 90 -6.72 0.91 15.07
N LYS A 91 -7.52 0.50 16.06
CA LYS A 91 -8.88 -0.01 15.84
C LYS A 91 -9.87 1.04 15.34
N SER A 92 -9.61 2.32 15.60
CA SER A 92 -10.43 3.45 15.13
C SER A 92 -10.12 3.87 13.70
N LEU A 93 -9.17 3.21 13.01
CA LEU A 93 -8.71 3.62 11.70
C LEU A 93 -9.74 3.29 10.62
N HIS A 94 -10.27 4.34 9.98
CA HIS A 94 -11.30 4.24 8.93
C HIS A 94 -10.72 4.48 7.54
N THR A 95 -9.67 5.28 7.43
CA THR A 95 -9.05 5.65 6.17
C THR A 95 -7.54 5.52 6.24
N ILE A 96 -6.99 4.79 5.27
CA ILE A 96 -5.56 4.70 5.00
C ILE A 96 -5.36 5.00 3.53
N ARG A 97 -4.47 5.91 3.20
CA ARG A 97 -4.07 6.21 1.81
C ARG A 97 -2.57 6.27 1.69
N GLY A 98 -2.05 5.70 0.61
CA GLY A 98 -0.62 5.73 0.26
C GLY A 98 0.20 4.81 1.15
N VAL A 99 -0.25 3.57 1.37
CA VAL A 99 0.57 2.56 2.05
C VAL A 99 1.28 1.68 1.04
N HIS A 100 2.55 1.41 1.30
CA HIS A 100 3.41 0.60 0.45
C HIS A 100 3.53 -0.83 0.97
N VAL A 101 3.37 -1.83 0.10
CA VAL A 101 3.37 -3.26 0.48
C VAL A 101 4.37 -4.13 -0.30
N ALA A 102 5.27 -3.55 -1.10
CA ALA A 102 6.24 -4.36 -1.85
C ALA A 102 7.27 -5.05 -0.93
N TYR A 103 7.54 -4.50 0.24
CA TYR A 103 8.59 -4.96 1.16
C TYR A 103 8.03 -5.96 2.18
N GLY A 104 7.64 -7.15 1.72
CA GLY A 104 7.25 -8.27 2.59
C GLY A 104 5.80 -8.24 3.11
N ASP A 105 5.38 -9.39 3.63
CA ASP A 105 3.97 -9.68 3.91
C ASP A 105 3.44 -9.04 5.20
N ALA A 106 4.33 -8.61 6.10
CA ALA A 106 3.94 -8.13 7.43
C ALA A 106 2.94 -6.97 7.33
N VAL A 107 3.17 -6.03 6.41
CA VAL A 107 2.27 -4.89 6.18
C VAL A 107 0.89 -5.35 5.70
N ILE A 108 0.85 -6.33 4.78
CA ILE A 108 -0.39 -6.91 4.26
C ILE A 108 -1.18 -7.58 5.39
N GLN A 109 -0.50 -8.32 6.28
CA GLN A 109 -1.14 -8.95 7.44
C GLN A 109 -1.68 -7.91 8.44
N GLU A 110 -0.96 -6.81 8.67
CA GLU A 110 -1.44 -5.73 9.52
C GLU A 110 -2.70 -5.07 8.92
N ILE A 111 -2.71 -4.79 7.60
CA ILE A 111 -3.88 -4.25 6.88
C ILE A 111 -5.08 -5.20 6.99
N GLY A 112 -4.88 -6.50 6.75
CA GLY A 112 -5.95 -7.51 6.80
C GLY A 112 -6.63 -7.64 8.17
N ARG A 113 -6.02 -7.12 9.25
CA ARG A 113 -6.57 -7.12 10.62
C ARG A 113 -7.27 -5.81 10.99
N LEU A 114 -7.32 -4.83 10.10
CA LEU A 114 -8.02 -3.56 10.27
C LEU A 114 -9.45 -3.65 9.70
N THR A 115 -10.26 -4.52 10.27
CA THR A 115 -11.63 -4.82 9.79
C THR A 115 -12.61 -3.63 9.84
N GLY A 116 -12.26 -2.56 10.57
CA GLY A 116 -12.99 -1.29 10.60
C GLY A 116 -12.74 -0.37 9.40
N LEU A 117 -11.79 -0.72 8.52
CA LEU A 117 -11.34 0.14 7.45
C LEU A 117 -12.41 0.32 6.37
N ARG A 118 -12.66 1.57 5.97
CA ARG A 118 -13.62 1.94 4.92
C ARG A 118 -12.94 2.40 3.64
N LYS A 119 -11.75 3.01 3.74
CA LYS A 119 -10.99 3.51 2.59
C LYS A 119 -9.54 3.04 2.66
N LEU A 120 -9.08 2.37 1.61
CA LEU A 120 -7.73 1.83 1.51
C LEU A 120 -7.07 2.29 0.20
N GLY A 121 -5.89 2.88 0.29
CA GLY A 121 -5.02 3.21 -0.85
C GLY A 121 -3.67 2.53 -0.69
N VAL A 122 -3.36 1.61 -1.60
CA VAL A 122 -2.17 0.75 -1.54
C VAL A 122 -1.34 0.87 -2.82
N MET A 123 -0.03 0.78 -2.65
CA MET A 123 1.00 0.88 -3.66
C MET A 123 1.98 -0.30 -3.51
N GLY A 124 2.69 -0.65 -4.59
CA GLY A 124 3.69 -1.71 -4.58
C GLY A 124 3.10 -3.12 -4.62
N ILE A 125 1.95 -3.29 -5.28
CA ILE A 125 1.43 -4.63 -5.61
C ILE A 125 2.24 -5.20 -6.77
N ASN A 126 2.66 -6.46 -6.64
CA ASN A 126 3.43 -7.20 -7.62
C ASN A 126 3.10 -8.71 -7.58
N GLU A 127 3.66 -9.47 -8.50
CA GLU A 127 3.46 -10.93 -8.63
C GLU A 127 3.81 -11.73 -7.36
N LYS A 128 4.70 -11.21 -6.49
CA LYS A 128 5.13 -11.94 -5.27
C LYS A 128 4.14 -11.77 -4.12
N ASN A 129 3.40 -10.66 -4.07
CA ASN A 129 2.56 -10.30 -2.92
C ASN A 129 1.05 -10.26 -3.22
N ASN A 130 0.66 -10.36 -4.50
CA ASN A 130 -0.72 -10.19 -4.93
C ASN A 130 -1.70 -11.17 -4.27
N VAL A 131 -1.42 -12.47 -4.23
CA VAL A 131 -2.32 -13.48 -3.65
C VAL A 131 -2.60 -13.19 -2.18
N LYS A 132 -1.56 -12.81 -1.42
CA LYS A 132 -1.69 -12.45 0.00
C LYS A 132 -2.46 -11.15 0.17
N PHE A 133 -2.22 -10.17 -0.70
CA PHE A 133 -2.98 -8.93 -0.72
C PHE A 133 -4.47 -9.18 -0.98
N CYS A 134 -4.79 -9.97 -2.01
CA CYS A 134 -6.15 -10.38 -2.36
C CYS A 134 -6.86 -11.07 -1.19
N SER A 135 -6.19 -11.98 -0.49
CA SER A 135 -6.70 -12.63 0.72
C SER A 135 -6.96 -11.62 1.85
N ALA A 136 -6.02 -10.70 2.10
CA ALA A 136 -6.15 -9.68 3.14
C ALA A 136 -7.33 -8.73 2.89
N ILE A 137 -7.52 -8.25 1.66
CA ILE A 137 -8.63 -7.33 1.33
C ILE A 137 -10.00 -8.04 1.35
N SER A 138 -10.05 -9.34 1.06
CA SER A 138 -11.29 -10.13 1.11
C SER A 138 -11.89 -10.15 2.53
N ASN A 139 -11.06 -10.00 3.57
CA ASN A 139 -11.49 -9.92 4.97
C ASN A 139 -12.02 -8.53 5.39
N LEU A 140 -11.83 -7.49 4.55
CA LEU A 140 -12.23 -6.12 4.87
C LEU A 140 -13.69 -5.88 4.47
N SER A 141 -14.62 -6.49 5.20
CA SER A 141 -16.07 -6.45 4.88
C SER A 141 -16.68 -5.05 4.88
N ARG A 142 -16.09 -4.08 5.59
CA ARG A 142 -16.54 -2.68 5.67
C ARG A 142 -15.89 -1.76 4.64
N LEU A 143 -15.05 -2.31 3.75
CA LEU A 143 -14.33 -1.52 2.77
C LEU A 143 -15.28 -1.00 1.69
N GLU A 144 -15.30 0.32 1.53
CA GLU A 144 -16.16 1.05 0.59
C GLU A 144 -15.35 1.67 -0.56
N SER A 145 -14.08 1.96 -0.33
CA SER A 145 -13.19 2.56 -1.33
C SER A 145 -11.83 1.89 -1.34
N LEU A 146 -11.42 1.44 -2.52
CA LEU A 146 -10.14 0.79 -2.76
C LEU A 146 -9.41 1.52 -3.89
N SER A 147 -8.16 1.88 -3.65
CA SER A 147 -7.23 2.38 -4.65
C SER A 147 -6.00 1.50 -4.65
N VAL A 148 -5.65 0.92 -5.79
CA VAL A 148 -4.49 0.04 -5.93
C VAL A 148 -3.61 0.54 -7.05
N GLN A 149 -2.31 0.66 -6.78
CA GLN A 149 -1.27 0.86 -7.78
C GLN A 149 -0.44 -0.42 -7.91
N SER A 150 -0.38 -0.96 -9.13
CA SER A 150 0.28 -2.22 -9.48
C SER A 150 1.22 -2.01 -10.67
N ASP A 151 2.35 -2.71 -10.72
CA ASP A 151 3.27 -2.66 -11.87
C ASP A 151 2.74 -3.44 -13.09
N LYS A 152 2.11 -4.58 -12.83
CA LYS A 152 1.57 -5.54 -13.81
C LYS A 152 0.17 -5.98 -13.36
N GLY A 153 -0.59 -6.65 -14.23
CA GLY A 153 -1.98 -7.10 -14.02
C GLY A 153 -2.18 -8.12 -12.89
N CYS A 154 -1.70 -7.84 -11.67
CA CYS A 154 -1.58 -8.78 -10.58
C CYS A 154 -2.88 -9.01 -9.79
N LEU A 155 -4.01 -8.44 -10.21
CA LEU A 155 -5.26 -8.47 -9.41
C LEU A 155 -6.29 -9.49 -9.91
N ASP A 156 -5.89 -10.42 -10.78
CA ASP A 156 -6.80 -11.41 -11.37
C ASP A 156 -7.28 -12.48 -10.36
N ASP A 157 -6.50 -12.74 -9.31
CA ASP A 157 -6.75 -13.82 -8.33
C ASP A 157 -7.72 -13.47 -7.19
N ILE A 158 -8.48 -12.36 -7.29
CA ILE A 158 -9.47 -12.03 -6.25
C ILE A 158 -10.69 -12.95 -6.41
N THR A 159 -10.76 -13.99 -5.58
CA THR A 159 -11.87 -14.95 -5.59
C THR A 159 -13.16 -14.38 -4.97
N SER A 160 -13.03 -13.59 -3.90
CA SER A 160 -14.15 -12.99 -3.16
C SER A 160 -13.95 -11.49 -2.93
N PRO A 161 -14.38 -10.62 -3.87
CA PRO A 161 -14.14 -9.19 -3.75
C PRO A 161 -14.94 -8.55 -2.61
N PRO A 162 -14.48 -7.40 -2.06
CA PRO A 162 -15.20 -6.70 -1.00
C PRO A 162 -16.60 -6.26 -1.46
N LYS A 163 -17.64 -6.84 -0.87
CA LYS A 163 -19.04 -6.69 -1.33
C LYS A 163 -19.61 -5.27 -1.21
N ASN A 164 -19.07 -4.49 -0.27
CA ASN A 164 -19.52 -3.12 0.01
C ASN A 164 -18.75 -2.04 -0.77
N LEU A 165 -17.92 -2.45 -1.74
CA LEU A 165 -17.10 -1.53 -2.51
C LEU A 165 -17.96 -0.64 -3.40
N ARG A 166 -17.85 0.68 -3.17
CA ARG A 166 -18.54 1.74 -3.91
C ARG A 166 -17.61 2.48 -4.87
N SER A 167 -16.32 2.55 -4.53
CA SER A 167 -15.32 3.20 -5.37
C SER A 167 -14.08 2.33 -5.54
N LEU A 168 -13.70 2.09 -6.79
CA LEU A 168 -12.51 1.37 -7.17
C LEU A 168 -11.64 2.26 -8.06
N LYS A 169 -10.37 2.43 -7.67
CA LYS A 169 -9.32 3.00 -8.53
C LYS A 169 -8.25 1.94 -8.75
N LEU A 170 -8.00 1.61 -10.02
CA LEU A 170 -6.89 0.77 -10.43
C LEU A 170 -5.90 1.60 -11.22
N GLU A 171 -4.64 1.52 -10.83
CA GLU A 171 -3.54 2.28 -11.40
C GLU A 171 -2.41 1.32 -11.77
N GLY A 172 -1.92 1.37 -13.01
CA GLY A 172 -0.88 0.47 -13.51
C GLY A 172 -1.22 -0.21 -14.83
N ARG A 173 -0.34 -1.11 -15.28
CA ARG A 173 -0.51 -1.86 -16.55
C ARG A 173 -1.64 -2.87 -16.44
N LEU A 174 -2.85 -2.42 -16.75
CA LEU A 174 -4.04 -3.25 -16.84
C LEU A 174 -4.10 -3.82 -18.26
N GLY A 175 -3.80 -5.12 -18.42
CA GLY A 175 -3.99 -5.83 -19.68
C GLY A 175 -5.48 -6.06 -19.92
N VAL A 176 -6.03 -7.06 -19.24
CA VAL A 176 -7.46 -7.34 -19.20
C VAL A 176 -8.03 -6.86 -17.86
N LEU A 177 -9.27 -6.39 -17.87
CA LEU A 177 -9.96 -5.99 -16.64
C LEU A 177 -10.35 -7.26 -15.85
N PRO A 178 -9.98 -7.38 -14.56
CA PRO A 178 -10.27 -8.58 -13.78
C PRO A 178 -11.77 -8.91 -13.66
N GLU A 179 -12.13 -10.18 -13.81
CA GLU A 179 -13.53 -10.65 -13.81
C GLU A 179 -14.28 -10.38 -12.50
N TRP A 180 -13.57 -10.32 -11.36
CA TRP A 180 -14.20 -10.04 -10.07
C TRP A 180 -14.85 -8.65 -10.02
N ILE A 181 -14.45 -7.71 -10.87
CA ILE A 181 -15.07 -6.38 -10.95
C ILE A 181 -16.54 -6.50 -11.37
N LYS A 182 -16.87 -7.48 -12.23
CA LYS A 182 -18.26 -7.77 -12.64
C LYS A 182 -19.12 -8.28 -11.48
N LYS A 183 -18.51 -8.82 -10.42
CA LYS A 183 -19.21 -9.32 -9.23
C LYS A 183 -19.58 -8.19 -8.25
N LEU A 184 -19.05 -6.97 -8.42
CA LEU A 184 -19.30 -5.84 -7.52
C LEU A 184 -20.67 -5.20 -7.78
N GLN A 185 -21.65 -5.48 -6.92
CA GLN A 185 -23.02 -4.98 -7.08
C GLN A 185 -23.23 -3.51 -6.67
N ASN A 186 -22.35 -2.96 -5.82
CA ASN A 186 -22.51 -1.63 -5.23
C ASN A 186 -21.57 -0.56 -5.81
N LEU A 187 -20.85 -0.86 -6.88
CA LEU A 187 -19.82 0.01 -7.43
C LEU A 187 -20.45 1.20 -8.17
N VAL A 188 -20.23 2.42 -7.66
CA VAL A 188 -20.71 3.66 -8.28
C VAL A 188 -19.61 4.45 -8.98
N LYS A 189 -18.34 4.11 -8.70
CA LYS A 189 -17.18 4.81 -9.27
C LYS A 189 -16.06 3.84 -9.60
N LEU A 190 -15.74 3.75 -10.88
CA LEU A 190 -14.57 3.04 -11.39
C LEU A 190 -13.62 4.06 -12.02
N LYS A 191 -12.34 4.04 -11.63
CA LYS A 191 -11.28 4.82 -12.26
C LYS A 191 -10.13 3.91 -12.63
N LEU A 192 -9.72 3.94 -13.89
CA LEU A 192 -8.56 3.24 -14.42
C LEU A 192 -7.51 4.29 -14.82
N SER A 193 -6.22 4.06 -14.56
CA SER A 193 -5.14 5.00 -14.89
C SER A 193 -3.83 4.25 -15.16
N PHE A 194 -3.01 4.75 -16.11
CA PHE A 194 -1.77 4.13 -16.64
C PHE A 194 -1.91 2.84 -17.47
N THR A 195 -2.56 2.89 -18.62
CA THR A 195 -2.54 1.79 -19.60
C THR A 195 -1.67 2.15 -20.82
N THR A 196 -0.61 1.39 -21.08
CA THR A 196 -0.13 1.15 -22.45
C THR A 196 -0.17 -0.34 -22.72
N SER A 197 -1.19 -0.74 -23.49
CA SER A 197 -1.35 -2.08 -24.02
C SER A 197 -0.38 -2.30 -25.19
N SER A 198 0.26 -3.45 -25.22
CA SER A 198 0.83 -4.06 -26.43
C SER A 198 0.58 -5.56 -26.25
N GLN A 199 -0.22 -6.29 -27.01
CA GLN A 199 -0.90 -6.11 -28.29
C GLN A 199 -2.23 -6.90 -28.23
N VAL A 200 -3.04 -6.75 -29.28
CA VAL A 200 -4.25 -7.52 -29.65
C VAL A 200 -4.04 -9.02 -29.54
#